data_AF-A0AAD9FU83-F1
#
_entry.id   AF-A0AAD9FU83-F1
#
_cell.length_a   1.000
_cell.length_b   1.000
_cell.length_c   1.000
_cell.angle_alpha   90.00
_cell.angle_beta   90.00
_cell.angle_gamma   90.00
#
_symmetry.space_group_name_H-M   'P 1'
#
loop_
_entity.id
_entity.type
_entity.pdbx_description
1 polymer ?
#
loop_
_entity_poly.entity_id
_entity_poly.type
_entity_poly.pdbx_seq_one_letter_code
_entity_poly.pdbx_strand_id
1 'polypeptide(L)'
;MASGDIQNIAITSTQTIPQPKPHTTYTIQISTPIRTWTVDRRYNDFVSLHDELKSSTSKEPPASLPPKHPWSLTRSAYDDKIIRERRVLLETYLRAILTHKNPVWRTSYTFLDFLAVPQHTANRKGSSGDTDGIHWTPANWLAEHGKVEGSIRAIRSELLKRDALASMGDAAGSRGSSVAAKKLIREAGEKIDMLARGLEVIGSAVGDGERKRRGEMVESLRNERADLGRMAEAGVRTSREVMGGSSGFSRTSGSGTTSGVMPGGSASLWGNGNSAQPATGRVFGKKPEETDETRPLDDRGVLQLQQTKMEGQDDQLKELSKILQRQRGMGEEIHREIGEQTAMLEDIEHGVDKVGGKMARAKRNMNKLG
;
A
#
# COMPACT_ATOMS: atom_id res chain seq x y z
N MET A 1 14.49 -21.79 7.70
CA MET A 1 15.93 -22.13 7.78
C MET A 1 16.81 -20.87 7.63
N ALA A 2 16.38 -19.67 8.02
CA ALA A 2 17.08 -18.43 7.66
C ALA A 2 18.17 -17.95 8.65
N SER A 3 18.31 -18.57 9.82
CA SER A 3 19.36 -18.22 10.81
C SER A 3 20.75 -18.79 10.43
N GLY A 4 20.81 -19.72 9.48
CA GLY A 4 22.06 -20.33 9.02
C GLY A 4 22.90 -19.46 8.08
N ASP A 5 22.32 -18.38 7.54
CA ASP A 5 22.86 -17.69 6.37
C ASP A 5 23.50 -16.33 6.69
N ILE A 6 23.56 -15.91 7.96
CA ILE A 6 24.21 -14.65 8.34
C ILE A 6 25.72 -14.90 8.45
N GLN A 7 26.50 -14.36 7.52
CA GLN A 7 27.96 -14.54 7.48
C GLN A 7 28.70 -13.46 8.25
N ASN A 8 28.22 -12.22 8.18
CA ASN A 8 28.91 -11.09 8.81
C ASN A 8 27.91 -10.07 9.36
N ILE A 9 28.28 -9.48 10.49
CA ILE A 9 27.61 -8.35 11.13
C ILE A 9 28.68 -7.31 11.48
N ALA A 10 28.47 -6.07 11.06
CA ALA A 10 29.35 -4.93 11.34
C ALA A 10 28.53 -3.68 11.65
N ILE A 11 29.03 -2.78 12.49
CA ILE A 11 28.38 -1.49 12.73
C ILE A 11 29.13 -0.41 11.95
N THR A 12 28.61 -0.05 10.78
CA THR A 12 29.32 0.78 9.79
C THR A 12 29.27 2.26 10.11
N SER A 13 28.18 2.76 10.70
CA SER A 13 27.99 4.18 10.98
C SER A 13 27.25 4.44 12.30
N THR A 14 27.39 5.66 12.81
CA THR A 14 26.68 6.17 13.99
C THR A 14 26.07 7.51 13.63
N GLN A 15 24.78 7.69 13.88
CA GLN A 15 24.07 8.94 13.61
C GLN A 15 23.46 9.50 14.89
N THR A 16 23.52 10.82 15.06
CA THR A 16 22.85 11.49 16.19
C THR A 16 21.58 12.14 15.67
N ILE A 17 20.43 11.58 16.04
CA ILE A 17 19.12 12.03 15.59
C ILE A 17 18.61 13.10 16.58
N PRO A 18 18.32 14.34 16.13
CA PRO A 18 17.97 15.45 17.03
C PRO A 18 16.51 15.41 17.54
N GLN A 19 15.58 14.77 16.84
CA GLN A 19 14.15 14.73 17.20
C GLN A 19 13.58 13.30 17.20
N PRO A 20 12.56 12.98 18.03
CA PRO A 20 11.87 13.85 19.00
C PRO A 20 12.65 14.12 20.29
N LYS A 21 13.66 13.30 20.60
CA LYS A 21 14.67 13.55 21.64
C LYS A 21 16.05 13.22 21.06
N PRO A 22 17.11 13.99 21.37
CA PRO A 22 18.47 13.68 20.92
C PRO A 22 18.88 12.26 21.33
N HIS A 23 19.14 11.39 20.35
CA HIS A 23 19.61 10.03 20.60
C HIS A 23 20.59 9.56 19.52
N THR A 24 21.50 8.67 19.91
CA THR A 24 22.47 8.06 19.00
C THR A 24 21.94 6.73 18.49
N THR A 25 21.91 6.57 17.17
CA THR A 25 21.62 5.32 16.46
C THR A 25 22.89 4.73 15.87
N TYR A 26 22.91 3.40 15.79
CA TYR A 26 23.98 2.59 15.23
C TYR A 26 23.46 1.92 13.97
N THR A 27 24.08 2.19 12.83
CA THR A 27 23.76 1.55 11.55
C THR A 27 24.48 0.21 11.50
N ILE A 28 23.72 -0.87 11.65
CA ILE A 28 24.19 -2.25 11.61
C ILE A 28 24.06 -2.74 10.17
N GLN A 29 25.15 -3.20 9.58
CA GLN A 29 25.18 -3.86 8.29
C GLN A 29 25.23 -5.38 8.48
N ILE A 30 24.28 -6.06 7.85
CA ILE A 30 24.14 -7.52 7.89
C ILE A 30 24.39 -8.06 6.49
N SER A 31 25.29 -9.03 6.39
CA SER A 31 25.64 -9.69 5.13
C SER A 31 25.33 -11.18 5.19
N THR A 32 24.54 -11.63 4.23
CA THR A 32 24.28 -13.04 3.91
C THR A 32 24.90 -13.36 2.54
N PRO A 33 25.05 -14.65 2.14
CA PRO A 33 25.60 -15.02 0.84
C PRO A 33 24.86 -14.40 -0.35
N ILE A 34 23.58 -14.07 -0.16
CA ILE A 34 22.67 -13.64 -1.23
C ILE A 34 22.22 -12.18 -1.11
N ARG A 35 22.41 -11.52 0.04
CA ARG A 35 21.94 -10.15 0.27
C ARG A 35 22.75 -9.45 1.35
N THR A 36 22.92 -8.14 1.21
CA THR A 36 23.36 -7.26 2.30
C THR A 36 22.31 -6.18 2.53
N TRP A 37 22.02 -5.86 3.77
CA TRP A 37 21.13 -4.75 4.14
C TRP A 37 21.61 -4.07 5.42
N THR A 38 21.04 -2.89 5.71
CA THR A 38 21.35 -2.10 6.90
C THR A 38 20.10 -1.92 7.78
N VAL A 39 20.32 -1.84 9.09
CA VAL A 39 19.29 -1.60 10.10
C VAL A 39 19.83 -0.61 11.12
N ASP A 40 19.04 0.41 11.45
CA ASP A 40 19.40 1.38 12.47
C ASP A 40 18.79 1.00 13.82
N ARG A 41 19.62 0.89 14.85
CA ARG A 41 19.19 0.56 16.22
C ARG A 41 19.83 1.52 17.22
N ARG A 42 19.08 1.96 18.24
CA ARG A 42 19.66 2.74 19.36
C ARG A 42 20.17 1.80 20.44
N TYR A 43 21.02 2.30 21.34
CA TYR A 43 21.57 1.49 22.44
C TYR A 43 20.48 0.82 23.30
N ASN A 44 19.38 1.51 23.59
CA ASN A 44 18.29 0.92 24.38
C ASN A 44 17.65 -0.30 23.71
N ASP A 45 17.68 -0.39 22.37
CA ASP A 45 17.16 -1.55 21.66
C ASP A 45 18.05 -2.79 21.90
N PHE A 46 19.37 -2.60 22.05
CA PHE A 46 20.29 -3.68 22.43
C PHE A 46 20.04 -4.17 23.87
N VAL A 47 19.65 -3.27 24.78
CA VAL A 47 19.27 -3.63 26.16
C VAL A 47 18.01 -4.49 26.14
N SER A 48 16.98 -4.07 25.43
CA SER A 48 15.75 -4.86 25.24
C SER A 48 16.04 -6.22 24.62
N LEU A 49 16.85 -6.28 23.56
CA LEU A 49 17.28 -7.54 22.94
C LEU A 49 17.92 -8.48 23.96
N HIS A 50 18.83 -7.98 24.80
CA HIS A 50 19.52 -8.81 25.79
C HIS A 50 18.58 -9.37 26.86
N ASP A 51 17.66 -8.55 27.36
CA ASP A 51 16.68 -8.94 28.37
C ASP A 51 15.66 -9.96 27.79
N GLU A 52 15.24 -9.77 26.53
CA GLU A 52 14.37 -10.70 25.82
C GLU A 52 15.08 -12.01 25.47
N LEU A 53 16.36 -11.98 25.11
CA LEU A 53 17.17 -13.19 24.88
C LEU A 53 17.33 -14.00 26.17
N LYS A 54 17.57 -13.33 27.30
CA LYS A 54 17.60 -13.97 28.62
C LYS A 54 16.28 -14.64 28.96
N SER A 55 15.18 -13.92 28.74
CA SER A 55 13.82 -14.39 29.04
C SER A 55 13.41 -15.58 28.16
N SER A 56 13.68 -15.50 26.85
CA SER A 56 13.29 -16.53 25.87
C SER A 56 14.15 -17.79 25.92
N THR A 57 15.44 -17.66 26.22
CA THR A 57 16.39 -18.78 26.18
C THR A 57 16.64 -19.39 27.56
N SER A 58 16.19 -18.74 28.65
CA SER A 58 16.47 -19.12 30.05
C SER A 58 17.97 -19.33 30.36
N LYS A 59 18.86 -18.81 29.50
CA LYS A 59 20.32 -18.88 29.62
C LYS A 59 20.91 -17.53 29.29
N GLU A 60 21.99 -17.16 29.98
CA GLU A 60 22.66 -15.89 29.76
C GLU A 60 23.31 -15.82 28.37
N PRO A 61 23.14 -14.69 27.64
CA PRO A 61 23.82 -14.47 26.37
C PRO A 61 25.34 -14.58 26.53
N PRO A 62 26.05 -15.02 25.49
CA PRO A 62 27.47 -15.33 25.56
C PRO A 62 28.41 -14.13 25.75
N ALA A 63 27.90 -12.91 25.58
CA ALA A 63 28.62 -11.68 25.85
C ALA A 63 27.77 -10.76 26.73
N SER A 64 28.42 -10.03 27.63
CA SER A 64 27.78 -8.98 28.42
C SER A 64 27.57 -7.74 27.56
N LEU A 65 26.47 -7.02 27.80
CA LEU A 65 26.26 -5.72 27.19
C LEU A 65 27.24 -4.70 27.78
N PRO A 66 27.76 -3.77 26.96
CA PRO A 66 28.52 -2.66 27.49
C PRO A 66 27.66 -1.86 28.49
N PRO A 67 28.18 -1.55 29.70
CA PRO A 67 27.40 -0.92 30.74
C PRO A 67 26.94 0.47 30.33
N LYS A 68 25.78 0.89 30.87
CA LYS A 68 25.34 2.28 30.78
C LYS A 68 26.38 3.15 31.50
N HIS A 69 26.99 4.10 30.80
CA HIS A 69 27.94 5.02 31.45
C HIS A 69 27.19 5.87 32.49
N PRO A 70 27.64 5.91 33.76
CA PRO A 70 26.89 6.55 34.86
C PRO A 70 26.75 8.08 34.74
N TRP A 71 27.43 8.72 33.78
CA TRP A 71 27.40 10.16 33.52
C TRP A 71 26.57 10.54 32.28
N SER A 72 25.76 9.61 31.77
CA SER A 72 24.97 9.73 30.53
C SER A 72 23.75 10.67 30.60
N LEU A 73 23.57 11.46 31.66
CA LEU A 73 22.36 12.27 31.82
C LEU A 73 22.40 13.64 31.10
N THR A 74 23.57 14.15 30.69
CA THR A 74 23.61 15.49 30.02
C THR A 74 24.65 15.67 28.90
N ARG A 75 25.60 14.75 28.67
CA ARG A 75 26.65 14.93 27.63
C ARG A 75 26.98 13.71 26.74
N SER A 76 26.48 12.51 27.04
CA SER A 76 26.89 11.28 26.34
C SER A 76 26.41 11.14 24.89
N ALA A 77 25.42 11.91 24.43
CA ALA A 77 24.95 11.87 23.04
C ALA A 77 25.94 12.52 22.04
N TYR A 78 26.95 13.25 22.55
CA TYR A 78 27.89 14.05 21.75
C TYR A 78 29.36 13.69 22.03
N ASP A 79 29.64 12.71 22.89
CA ASP A 79 31.01 12.27 23.13
C ASP A 79 31.39 11.18 22.13
N ASP A 80 32.02 11.60 21.03
CA ASP A 80 32.52 10.73 19.96
C ASP A 80 33.43 9.61 20.46
N LYS A 81 34.16 9.80 21.58
CA LYS A 81 35.04 8.77 22.14
C LYS A 81 34.22 7.64 22.74
N ILE A 82 33.20 7.96 23.54
CA ILE A 82 32.29 6.97 24.13
C ILE A 82 31.48 6.26 23.04
N ILE A 83 30.99 7.02 22.04
CA ILE A 83 30.20 6.45 20.95
C ILE A 83 31.04 5.44 20.17
N ARG A 84 32.31 5.75 19.91
CA ARG A 84 33.23 4.86 19.19
C ARG A 84 33.59 3.61 20.00
N GLU A 85 33.88 3.77 21.30
CA GLU A 85 34.14 2.64 22.20
C GLU A 85 32.91 1.73 22.30
N ARG A 86 31.74 2.32 22.54
CA ARG A 86 30.46 1.60 22.60
C ARG A 86 30.14 0.90 21.29
N ARG A 87 30.40 1.53 20.13
CA ARG A 87 30.22 0.91 18.80
C ARG A 87 30.99 -0.40 18.68
N VAL A 88 32.27 -0.40 19.05
CA VAL A 88 33.12 -1.61 18.98
C VAL A 88 32.57 -2.70 19.90
N LEU A 89 32.20 -2.35 21.13
CA LEU A 89 31.66 -3.31 22.10
C LEU A 89 30.32 -3.92 21.66
N LEU A 90 29.42 -3.11 21.08
CA LEU A 90 28.15 -3.59 20.54
C LEU A 90 28.36 -4.50 19.32
N GLU A 91 29.32 -4.19 18.45
CA GLU A 91 29.69 -5.04 17.33
C GLU A 91 30.24 -6.39 17.82
N THR A 92 31.12 -6.38 18.83
CA THR A 92 31.62 -7.60 19.48
C THR A 92 30.48 -8.41 20.11
N TYR A 93 29.51 -7.76 20.76
CA TYR A 93 28.35 -8.43 21.34
C TYR A 93 27.51 -9.17 20.29
N LEU A 94 27.17 -8.52 19.16
CA LEU A 94 26.41 -9.16 18.08
C LEU A 94 27.18 -10.32 17.43
N ARG A 95 28.49 -10.12 17.21
CA ARG A 95 29.35 -11.18 16.68
C ARG A 95 29.45 -12.38 17.62
N ALA A 96 29.54 -12.13 18.93
CA ALA A 96 29.58 -13.20 19.93
C ALA A 96 28.29 -14.04 19.93
N ILE A 97 27.13 -13.42 19.73
CA ILE A 97 25.86 -14.16 19.57
C ILE A 97 25.87 -15.00 18.29
N LEU A 98 26.37 -14.45 17.18
CA LEU A 98 26.41 -15.14 15.89
C LEU A 98 27.37 -16.34 15.88
N THR A 99 28.56 -16.19 16.47
CA THR A 99 29.61 -17.23 16.47
C THR A 99 29.50 -18.22 17.61
N HIS A 100 28.50 -18.07 18.48
CA HIS A 100 28.34 -18.95 19.63
C HIS A 100 28.02 -20.40 19.23
N LYS A 101 28.62 -21.37 19.95
CA LYS A 101 28.47 -22.81 19.69
C LYS A 101 27.01 -23.28 19.75
N ASN A 102 26.27 -22.83 20.78
CA ASN A 102 24.85 -23.12 20.88
C ASN A 102 24.06 -22.19 19.96
N PRO A 103 23.26 -22.73 19.02
CA PRO A 103 22.52 -21.92 18.06
C PRO A 103 21.32 -21.18 18.67
N VAL A 104 20.95 -21.48 19.91
CA VAL A 104 19.68 -21.07 20.53
C VAL A 104 19.47 -19.55 20.46
N TRP A 105 20.50 -18.76 20.75
CA TRP A 105 20.43 -17.30 20.68
C TRP A 105 20.35 -16.77 19.24
N ARG A 106 21.14 -17.31 18.30
CA ARG A 106 21.13 -16.85 16.90
C ARG A 106 19.91 -17.31 16.10
N THR A 107 19.26 -18.39 16.52
CA THR A 107 18.00 -18.89 15.93
C THR A 107 16.77 -18.26 16.58
N SER A 108 16.94 -17.55 17.70
CA SER A 108 15.84 -16.90 18.38
C SER A 108 15.18 -15.87 17.48
N TYR A 109 13.86 -15.76 17.60
CA TYR A 109 13.08 -14.81 16.83
C TYR A 109 13.49 -13.36 17.14
N THR A 110 13.71 -13.05 18.42
CA THR A 110 14.09 -11.71 18.91
C THR A 110 15.39 -11.23 18.28
N PHE A 111 16.39 -12.10 18.13
CA PHE A 111 17.64 -11.77 17.45
C PHE A 111 17.47 -11.54 15.94
N LEU A 112 16.66 -12.38 15.28
CA LEU A 112 16.41 -12.26 13.84
C LEU A 112 15.59 -11.01 13.49
N ASP A 113 14.61 -10.66 14.32
CA ASP A 113 13.81 -9.44 14.19
C ASP A 113 14.65 -8.18 14.46
N PHE A 114 15.49 -8.23 15.49
CA PHE A 114 16.44 -7.15 15.78
C PHE A 114 17.33 -6.84 14.56
N LEU A 115 17.80 -7.87 13.86
CA LEU A 115 18.59 -7.74 12.63
C LEU A 115 17.75 -7.52 11.36
N ALA A 116 16.42 -7.46 11.47
CA ALA A 116 15.46 -7.36 10.37
C ALA A 116 15.72 -8.39 9.25
N VAL A 117 16.14 -9.61 9.62
CA VAL A 117 16.44 -10.67 8.66
C VAL A 117 15.13 -11.09 7.98
N PRO A 118 15.00 -10.98 6.65
CA PRO A 118 13.82 -11.41 5.94
C PRO A 118 13.59 -12.91 6.16
N GLN A 119 12.69 -13.25 7.08
CA GLN A 119 12.23 -14.62 7.23
C GLN A 119 11.29 -14.86 6.04
N HIS A 120 11.75 -15.60 5.04
CA HIS A 120 10.84 -16.22 4.08
C HIS A 120 9.86 -17.06 4.90
N THR A 121 8.63 -16.59 5.00
CA THR A 121 7.50 -17.29 5.59
C THR A 121 7.25 -18.53 4.75
N ALA A 122 8.02 -19.57 5.03
CA ALA A 122 7.81 -20.89 4.47
C ALA A 122 6.43 -21.35 4.96
N ASN A 123 5.48 -21.22 4.05
CA ASN A 123 4.17 -21.84 3.98
C ASN A 123 4.09 -23.13 4.82
N ARG A 124 3.82 -23.01 6.13
CA ARG A 124 3.45 -24.12 7.00
C ARG A 124 1.93 -24.07 7.17
N LYS A 125 1.24 -24.73 6.25
CA LYS A 125 -0.09 -25.30 6.51
C LYS A 125 0.08 -26.30 7.66
N GLY A 126 -0.40 -25.95 8.85
CA GLY A 126 -0.30 -26.84 9.99
C GLY A 126 -0.86 -26.27 11.29
N SER A 127 -2.19 -26.37 11.42
CA SER A 127 -2.97 -26.54 12.66
C SER A 127 -2.95 -25.44 13.72
N SER A 128 -4.16 -25.23 14.25
CA SER A 128 -4.59 -24.40 15.40
C SER A 128 -4.50 -22.88 15.20
N GLY A 129 -5.67 -22.25 15.30
CA GLY A 129 -5.89 -20.84 15.00
C GLY A 129 -5.07 -19.91 15.90
N ASP A 130 -4.17 -19.19 15.26
CA ASP A 130 -3.73 -17.87 15.67
C ASP A 130 -3.17 -17.17 14.41
N THR A 131 -3.28 -15.86 14.37
CA THR A 131 -3.26 -14.98 13.19
C THR A 131 -2.14 -15.18 12.15
N ASP A 132 -2.51 -14.92 10.88
CA ASP A 132 -1.67 -14.79 9.67
C ASP A 132 -0.20 -14.46 9.96
N GLY A 133 0.72 -15.29 9.42
CA GLY A 133 2.15 -15.36 9.71
C GLY A 133 3.01 -14.14 9.33
N ILE A 134 2.54 -12.93 9.64
CA ILE A 134 3.27 -11.67 9.62
C ILE A 134 3.42 -11.23 11.07
N HIS A 135 4.66 -11.21 11.57
CA HIS A 135 4.91 -10.53 12.84
C HIS A 135 4.86 -9.02 12.59
N TRP A 136 3.91 -8.36 13.25
CA TRP A 136 3.69 -6.94 13.07
C TRP A 136 4.59 -6.16 14.02
N THR A 137 5.44 -5.31 13.44
CA THR A 137 6.17 -4.27 14.16
C THR A 137 5.69 -2.90 13.68
N PRO A 138 5.85 -1.83 14.49
CA PRO A 138 5.42 -0.49 14.07
C PRO A 138 6.07 -0.02 12.77
N ALA A 139 7.31 -0.45 12.50
CA ALA A 139 8.05 -0.14 11.27
C ALA A 139 7.56 -0.98 10.08
N ASN A 140 7.37 -2.29 10.27
CA ASN A 140 6.88 -3.18 9.22
C ASN A 140 5.46 -2.77 8.77
N TRP A 141 4.61 -2.36 9.72
CA TRP A 141 3.27 -1.86 9.42
C TRP A 141 3.29 -0.63 8.48
N LEU A 142 4.18 0.34 8.73
CA LEU A 142 4.32 1.52 7.86
C LEU A 142 4.86 1.16 6.48
N ALA A 143 5.79 0.20 6.41
CA ALA A 143 6.30 -0.30 5.14
C ALA A 143 5.21 -0.99 4.31
N GLU A 144 4.38 -1.82 4.94
CA GLU A 144 3.22 -2.44 4.30
C GLU A 144 2.16 -1.41 3.88
N HIS A 145 1.92 -0.38 4.70
CA HIS A 145 1.06 0.74 4.32
C HIS A 145 1.53 1.42 3.02
N GLY A 146 2.83 1.73 2.90
CA GLY A 146 3.40 2.30 1.69
C GLY A 146 3.24 1.42 0.44
N LYS A 147 3.30 0.09 0.60
CA LYS A 147 3.03 -0.86 -0.50
C LYS A 147 1.56 -0.83 -0.94
N VAL A 148 0.64 -0.67 0.00
CA VAL A 148 -0.79 -0.54 -0.30
C VAL A 148 -1.07 0.78 -1.02
N GLU A 149 -0.49 1.90 -0.59
CA GLU A 149 -0.58 3.16 -1.34
C GLU A 149 -0.08 3.00 -2.79
N GLY A 150 1.05 2.32 -2.99
CA GLY A 150 1.55 1.99 -4.33
C GLY A 150 0.55 1.18 -5.15
N SER A 151 -0.14 0.23 -4.53
CA SER A 151 -1.19 -0.57 -5.17
C SER A 151 -2.41 0.29 -5.55
N ILE A 152 -2.81 1.24 -4.71
CA ILE A 152 -3.88 2.21 -4.98
C ILE A 152 -3.53 3.10 -6.18
N ARG A 153 -2.28 3.59 -6.27
CA ARG A 153 -1.81 4.36 -7.43
C ARG A 153 -1.84 3.53 -8.71
N ALA A 154 -1.45 2.26 -8.65
CA ALA A 154 -1.52 1.34 -9.80
C ALA A 154 -2.97 1.07 -10.26
N ILE A 155 -3.92 0.97 -9.33
CA ILE A 155 -5.36 0.85 -9.68
C ILE A 155 -5.82 2.09 -10.45
N ARG A 156 -5.46 3.30 -9.98
CA ARG A 156 -5.80 4.55 -10.67
C ARG A 156 -5.24 4.59 -12.10
N SER A 157 -3.98 4.19 -12.30
CA SER A 157 -3.40 4.17 -13.65
C SER A 157 -4.10 3.20 -14.59
N GLU A 158 -4.51 2.02 -14.11
CA GLU A 158 -5.24 1.05 -14.94
C GLU A 158 -6.67 1.52 -15.27
N LEU A 159 -7.34 2.22 -14.35
CA LEU A 159 -8.64 2.84 -14.63
C LEU A 159 -8.52 4.00 -15.63
N LEU A 160 -7.51 4.85 -15.51
CA LEU A 160 -7.23 5.90 -16.48
C LEU A 160 -6.89 5.32 -17.86
N LYS A 161 -6.08 4.24 -17.89
CA LYS A 161 -5.75 3.52 -19.13
C LYS A 161 -6.99 2.88 -19.77
N ARG A 162 -7.88 2.29 -18.97
CA ARG A 162 -9.18 1.77 -19.44
C ARG A 162 -10.00 2.86 -20.13
N ASP A 163 -10.09 4.04 -19.51
CA ASP A 163 -10.91 5.14 -20.02
C ASP A 163 -10.29 5.77 -21.28
N ALA A 164 -8.95 5.90 -21.32
CA ALA A 164 -8.24 6.33 -22.53
C ALA A 164 -8.46 5.35 -23.70
N LEU A 165 -8.30 4.05 -23.49
CA LEU A 165 -8.53 3.02 -24.52
C LEU A 165 -9.99 2.96 -24.97
N ALA A 166 -10.94 3.18 -24.05
CA ALA A 166 -12.36 3.29 -24.39
C ALA A 166 -12.61 4.51 -25.29
N SER A 167 -12.01 5.66 -24.98
CA SER A 167 -12.16 6.88 -25.79
C SER A 167 -11.53 6.76 -27.18
N MET A 168 -10.49 5.93 -27.33
CA MET A 168 -9.84 5.63 -28.62
C MET A 168 -10.54 4.54 -29.43
N GLY A 169 -11.63 3.94 -28.93
CA GLY A 169 -12.36 2.87 -29.62
C GLY A 169 -11.75 1.47 -29.50
N ASP A 170 -10.67 1.29 -28.72
CA ASP A 170 -10.10 -0.02 -28.43
C ASP A 170 -10.87 -0.71 -27.28
N ALA A 171 -12.00 -1.32 -27.64
CA ALA A 171 -12.85 -2.04 -26.71
C ALA A 171 -12.17 -3.27 -26.08
N ALA A 172 -11.22 -3.90 -26.79
CA ALA A 172 -10.53 -5.10 -26.29
C ALA A 172 -9.49 -4.71 -25.22
N GLY A 173 -8.64 -3.71 -25.51
CA GLY A 173 -7.67 -3.18 -24.55
C GLY A 173 -8.31 -2.53 -23.33
N SER A 174 -9.43 -1.83 -23.52
CA SER A 174 -10.20 -1.25 -22.41
C SER A 174 -10.75 -2.33 -21.46
N ARG A 175 -11.33 -3.42 -22.00
CA ARG A 175 -11.78 -4.56 -21.18
C ARG A 175 -10.63 -5.24 -20.45
N GLY A 176 -9.47 -5.41 -21.09
CA GLY A 176 -8.27 -5.95 -20.46
C GLY A 176 -7.80 -5.11 -19.26
N SER A 177 -7.73 -3.80 -19.43
CA SER A 177 -7.35 -2.85 -18.36
C SER A 177 -8.40 -2.81 -17.24
N SER A 178 -9.70 -2.94 -17.57
CA SER A 178 -10.78 -3.06 -16.58
C SER A 178 -10.66 -4.32 -15.71
N VAL A 179 -10.31 -5.46 -16.31
CA VAL A 179 -10.08 -6.71 -15.56
C VAL A 179 -8.83 -6.58 -14.67
N ALA A 180 -7.75 -5.99 -15.18
CA ALA A 180 -6.53 -5.73 -14.41
C ALA A 180 -6.81 -4.84 -13.18
N ALA A 181 -7.54 -3.73 -13.38
CA ALA A 181 -7.95 -2.84 -12.29
C ALA A 181 -8.77 -3.57 -11.22
N LYS A 182 -9.76 -4.38 -11.61
CA LYS A 182 -10.59 -5.16 -10.67
C LYS A 182 -9.76 -6.18 -9.87
N LYS A 183 -8.81 -6.84 -10.51
CA LYS A 183 -7.88 -7.76 -9.83
C LYS A 183 -7.07 -7.01 -8.76
N LEU A 184 -6.49 -5.86 -9.11
CA LEU A 184 -5.72 -5.04 -8.17
C LEU A 184 -6.59 -4.48 -7.04
N ILE A 185 -7.84 -4.10 -7.29
CA ILE A 185 -8.80 -3.65 -6.26
C ILE A 185 -9.10 -4.75 -5.22
N ARG A 186 -9.20 -6.01 -5.66
CA ARG A 186 -9.38 -7.15 -4.74
C ARG A 186 -8.12 -7.37 -3.91
N GLU A 187 -6.95 -7.43 -4.54
CA GLU A 187 -5.66 -7.63 -3.86
C GLU A 187 -5.35 -6.49 -2.87
N ALA A 188 -5.68 -5.24 -3.23
CA ALA A 188 -5.55 -4.10 -2.31
C ALA A 188 -6.47 -4.25 -1.09
N GLY A 189 -7.70 -4.75 -1.27
CA GLY A 189 -8.63 -5.02 -0.16
C GLY A 189 -8.05 -6.02 0.84
N GLU A 190 -7.52 -7.15 0.34
CA GLU A 190 -6.89 -8.18 1.19
C GLU A 190 -5.71 -7.62 2.01
N LYS A 191 -4.88 -6.77 1.38
CA LYS A 191 -3.75 -6.13 2.07
C LYS A 191 -4.19 -5.06 3.08
N ILE A 192 -5.28 -4.33 2.81
CA ILE A 192 -5.85 -3.35 3.76
C ILE A 192 -6.40 -4.07 5.00
N ASP A 193 -7.09 -5.20 4.84
CA ASP A 193 -7.60 -5.98 5.97
C ASP A 193 -6.47 -6.62 6.78
N MET A 194 -5.38 -7.00 6.11
CA MET A 194 -4.15 -7.46 6.74
C MET A 194 -3.49 -6.34 7.57
N LEU A 195 -3.43 -5.11 7.05
CA LEU A 195 -2.95 -3.93 7.80
C LEU A 195 -3.84 -3.60 9.01
N ALA A 196 -5.17 -3.74 8.86
CA ALA A 196 -6.10 -3.52 9.96
C ALA A 196 -5.86 -4.49 11.11
N ARG A 197 -5.72 -5.79 10.81
CA ARG A 197 -5.35 -6.82 11.80
C ARG A 197 -3.96 -6.57 12.40
N GLY A 198 -3.02 -6.15 11.57
CA GLY A 198 -1.68 -5.79 12.03
C GLY A 198 -1.66 -4.61 12.99
N LEU A 199 -2.59 -3.65 12.83
CA LEU A 199 -2.75 -2.52 13.73
C LEU A 199 -3.25 -2.95 15.11
N GLU A 200 -4.13 -3.96 15.18
CA GLU A 200 -4.60 -4.53 16.45
C GLU A 200 -3.46 -5.20 17.22
N VAL A 201 -2.60 -5.96 16.52
CA VAL A 201 -1.44 -6.65 17.12
C VAL A 201 -0.40 -5.67 17.67
N ILE A 202 -0.06 -4.62 16.92
CA ILE A 202 0.87 -3.57 17.40
C ILE A 202 0.21 -2.58 18.34
N GLY A 203 -1.10 -2.70 18.55
CA GLY A 203 -1.90 -1.74 19.29
C GLY A 203 -1.29 -1.47 20.66
N SER A 204 -0.85 -2.50 21.39
CA SER A 204 -0.20 -2.37 22.70
C SER A 204 1.21 -1.75 22.67
N ALA A 205 1.95 -1.92 21.57
CA ALA A 205 3.30 -1.39 21.40
C ALA A 205 3.32 0.09 20.96
N VAL A 206 2.19 0.58 20.44
CA VAL A 206 2.04 1.93 19.88
C VAL A 206 1.08 2.72 20.76
N GLY A 207 1.49 3.92 21.22
CA GLY A 207 0.64 4.77 22.06
C GLY A 207 -0.70 5.13 21.41
N ASP A 208 -1.73 5.38 22.22
CA ASP A 208 -3.12 5.53 21.77
C ASP A 208 -3.32 6.57 20.65
N GLY A 209 -2.56 7.68 20.67
CA GLY A 209 -2.61 8.71 19.63
C GLY A 209 -2.08 8.23 18.27
N GLU A 210 -0.98 7.48 18.26
CA GLU A 210 -0.44 6.92 17.01
C GLU A 210 -1.28 5.73 16.53
N ARG A 211 -1.89 4.95 17.44
CA ARG A 211 -2.88 3.93 17.08
C ARG A 211 -4.08 4.54 16.35
N LYS A 212 -4.62 5.66 16.87
CA LYS A 212 -5.72 6.39 16.23
C LYS A 212 -5.32 6.90 14.84
N ARG A 213 -4.16 7.53 14.72
CA ARG A 213 -3.63 8.02 13.43
C ARG A 213 -3.51 6.90 12.39
N ARG A 214 -2.98 5.75 12.78
CA ARG A 214 -2.86 4.58 11.89
C ARG A 214 -4.22 3.98 11.54
N GLY A 215 -5.19 4.05 12.46
CA GLY A 215 -6.58 3.69 12.19
C GLY A 215 -7.19 4.60 11.12
N GLU A 216 -6.97 5.91 11.22
CA GLU A 216 -7.42 6.89 10.22
C GLU A 216 -6.77 6.63 8.84
N MET A 217 -5.49 6.24 8.79
CA MET A 217 -4.83 5.84 7.53
C MET A 217 -5.49 4.62 6.89
N VAL A 218 -5.79 3.58 7.67
CA VAL A 218 -6.48 2.38 7.17
C VAL A 218 -7.87 2.72 6.66
N GLU A 219 -8.60 3.57 7.38
CA GLU A 219 -9.93 4.00 6.96
C GLU A 219 -9.89 4.84 5.67
N SER A 220 -8.89 5.72 5.53
CA SER A 220 -8.64 6.45 4.29
C SER A 220 -8.41 5.49 3.11
N LEU A 221 -7.56 4.48 3.28
CA LEU A 221 -7.30 3.47 2.24
C LEU A 221 -8.56 2.64 1.90
N ARG A 222 -9.40 2.32 2.90
CA ARG A 222 -10.69 1.64 2.68
C ARG A 222 -11.62 2.48 1.83
N ASN A 223 -11.74 3.77 2.15
CA ASN A 223 -12.56 4.72 1.40
C ASN A 223 -12.07 4.89 -0.03
N GLU A 224 -10.76 5.13 -0.23
CA GLU A 224 -10.15 5.23 -1.55
C GLU A 224 -10.36 3.97 -2.39
N ARG A 225 -10.18 2.79 -1.79
CA ARG A 225 -10.41 1.50 -2.47
C ARG A 225 -11.89 1.32 -2.83
N ALA A 226 -12.81 1.75 -1.97
CA ALA A 226 -14.25 1.72 -2.27
C ALA A 226 -14.63 2.67 -3.41
N ASP A 227 -14.08 3.88 -3.43
CA ASP A 227 -14.25 4.85 -4.52
C ASP A 227 -13.74 4.29 -5.86
N LEU A 228 -12.53 3.72 -5.87
CA LEU A 228 -11.98 3.09 -7.07
C LEU A 228 -12.78 1.87 -7.50
N GLY A 229 -13.36 1.12 -6.56
CA GLY A 229 -14.34 0.07 -6.82
C GLY A 229 -15.57 0.58 -7.57
N ARG A 230 -16.17 1.68 -7.09
CA ARG A 230 -17.31 2.33 -7.76
C ARG A 230 -16.94 2.79 -9.17
N MET A 231 -15.76 3.40 -9.37
CA MET A 231 -15.27 3.83 -10.69
C MET A 231 -15.02 2.64 -11.63
N ALA A 232 -14.51 1.53 -11.10
CA ALA A 232 -14.28 0.30 -11.85
C ALA A 232 -15.59 -0.33 -12.34
N GLU A 233 -16.68 -0.21 -11.56
CA GLU A 233 -18.01 -0.70 -11.91
C GLU A 233 -18.76 0.25 -12.87
N ALA A 234 -18.66 1.55 -12.66
CA ALA A 234 -19.34 2.57 -13.48
C ALA A 234 -18.87 2.56 -14.95
N GLY A 235 -17.55 2.47 -15.18
CA GLY A 235 -16.99 2.47 -16.55
C GLY A 235 -17.27 1.21 -17.37
N VAL A 236 -17.83 0.15 -16.78
CA VAL A 236 -18.29 -1.05 -17.53
C VAL A 236 -19.71 -0.85 -18.07
N ARG A 237 -20.50 0.06 -17.48
CA ARG A 237 -21.89 0.29 -17.89
C ARG A 237 -22.03 1.23 -19.09
N THR A 238 -21.08 2.15 -19.27
CA THR A 238 -21.10 3.14 -20.37
C THR A 238 -20.97 2.51 -21.76
N SER A 239 -20.56 1.25 -21.87
CA SER A 239 -20.41 0.55 -23.16
C SER A 239 -21.62 -0.29 -23.58
N ARG A 240 -22.66 -0.44 -22.75
CA ARG A 240 -23.81 -1.34 -23.03
C ARG A 240 -25.11 -0.62 -23.38
N GLU A 241 -25.22 0.69 -23.20
CA GLU A 241 -26.48 1.43 -23.42
C GLU A 241 -26.48 2.45 -24.57
N VAL A 242 -25.38 2.60 -25.33
CA VAL A 242 -25.30 3.63 -26.41
C VAL A 242 -25.36 3.03 -27.84
N MET A 243 -25.60 1.73 -28.02
CA MET A 243 -25.64 1.08 -29.35
C MET A 243 -26.82 0.11 -29.51
N GLY A 244 -28.04 0.60 -29.28
CA GLY A 244 -29.25 -0.19 -29.54
C GLY A 244 -30.53 0.59 -29.28
N GLY A 245 -30.95 1.45 -30.24
CA GLY A 245 -32.29 2.05 -30.21
C GLY A 245 -32.40 3.45 -30.80
N SER A 246 -32.14 3.60 -32.09
CA SER A 246 -32.59 4.78 -32.85
C SER A 246 -33.25 4.33 -34.16
N SER A 247 -34.41 3.69 -34.03
CA SER A 247 -35.37 3.60 -35.12
C SER A 247 -36.24 4.85 -35.13
N GLY A 248 -35.94 5.73 -36.09
CA GLY A 248 -36.86 6.64 -36.78
C GLY A 248 -37.91 7.39 -35.96
N PHE A 249 -37.60 8.63 -35.56
CA PHE A 249 -38.61 9.66 -35.39
C PHE A 249 -38.47 10.67 -36.53
N SER A 250 -39.07 10.33 -37.67
CA SER A 250 -39.33 11.29 -38.75
C SER A 250 -40.50 12.17 -38.33
N ARG A 251 -40.24 13.46 -38.24
CA ARG A 251 -41.26 14.50 -38.02
C ARG A 251 -41.95 14.75 -39.36
N THR A 252 -43.17 14.24 -39.52
CA THR A 252 -44.09 14.72 -40.57
C THR A 252 -45.43 15.03 -39.93
N SER A 253 -45.73 16.33 -39.87
CA SER A 253 -47.06 16.88 -39.67
C SER A 253 -48.04 16.29 -40.68
N GLY A 254 -49.18 15.82 -40.20
CA GLY A 254 -50.25 15.29 -41.04
C GLY A 254 -51.48 14.96 -40.20
N SER A 255 -52.40 15.92 -40.15
CA SER A 255 -53.75 15.81 -39.61
C SER A 255 -54.54 14.65 -40.26
N GLY A 256 -55.27 13.88 -39.45
CA GLY A 256 -56.13 12.81 -39.95
C GLY A 256 -56.85 12.02 -38.87
N THR A 257 -57.95 12.58 -38.37
CA THR A 257 -59.00 11.89 -37.61
C THR A 257 -59.59 10.76 -38.47
N THR A 258 -59.71 9.53 -37.96
CA THR A 258 -60.92 8.68 -38.11
C THR A 258 -60.79 7.33 -37.40
N SER A 259 -61.91 6.99 -36.78
CA SER A 259 -62.32 5.78 -36.06
C SER A 259 -61.94 4.44 -36.70
N GLY A 260 -61.73 3.41 -35.87
CA GLY A 260 -61.56 2.05 -36.37
C GLY A 260 -61.48 0.95 -35.30
N VAL A 261 -62.64 0.62 -34.71
CA VAL A 261 -63.11 -0.76 -34.43
C VAL A 261 -62.16 -1.71 -33.66
N MET A 262 -62.56 -2.02 -32.42
CA MET A 262 -62.28 -3.32 -31.78
C MET A 262 -63.20 -4.40 -32.38
N PRO A 263 -62.72 -5.65 -32.47
CA PRO A 263 -63.60 -6.77 -32.17
C PRO A 263 -62.92 -7.75 -31.19
N GLY A 264 -63.59 -8.01 -30.07
CA GLY A 264 -63.24 -9.05 -29.13
C GLY A 264 -63.56 -10.46 -29.64
N GLY A 265 -62.94 -11.46 -29.01
CA GLY A 265 -63.22 -12.88 -29.27
C GLY A 265 -62.40 -13.83 -28.38
N SER A 266 -62.91 -14.05 -27.17
CA SER A 266 -62.82 -15.24 -26.30
C SER A 266 -61.86 -16.38 -26.67
N ALA A 267 -61.01 -16.80 -25.71
CA ALA A 267 -61.10 -18.14 -25.11
C ALA A 267 -59.99 -18.34 -24.05
N SER A 268 -60.39 -18.46 -22.79
CA SER A 268 -59.60 -19.13 -21.76
C SER A 268 -59.63 -20.65 -22.03
N LEU A 269 -58.47 -21.30 -22.14
CA LEU A 269 -58.40 -22.76 -22.23
C LEU A 269 -57.09 -23.28 -21.61
N TRP A 270 -57.21 -23.69 -20.33
CA TRP A 270 -56.40 -24.69 -19.60
C TRP A 270 -54.98 -24.25 -19.15
N GLY A 271 -54.52 -24.46 -17.92
CA GLY A 271 -55.04 -25.27 -16.83
C GLY A 271 -54.31 -25.00 -15.50
N ASN A 272 -54.98 -25.48 -14.44
CA ASN A 272 -54.70 -25.38 -13.02
C ASN A 272 -53.44 -26.15 -12.57
N GLY A 273 -52.65 -25.59 -11.65
CA GLY A 273 -51.53 -26.27 -10.98
C GLY A 273 -50.84 -25.41 -9.91
N ASN A 274 -50.96 -25.84 -8.65
CA ASN A 274 -50.63 -25.14 -7.41
C ASN A 274 -49.15 -24.73 -7.19
N SER A 275 -49.01 -23.74 -6.30
CA SER A 275 -47.91 -23.45 -5.35
C SER A 275 -46.71 -22.58 -5.78
N ALA A 276 -46.84 -21.29 -5.42
CA ALA A 276 -45.90 -20.52 -4.60
C ALA A 276 -44.46 -20.25 -5.10
N GLN A 277 -44.28 -19.13 -5.82
CA GLN A 277 -43.28 -18.09 -5.48
C GLN A 277 -43.74 -16.74 -6.08
N PRO A 278 -43.75 -15.62 -5.33
CA PRO A 278 -44.11 -14.33 -5.92
C PRO A 278 -42.91 -13.81 -6.72
N ALA A 279 -42.99 -13.91 -8.05
CA ALA A 279 -42.14 -13.14 -8.93
C ALA A 279 -42.48 -11.65 -8.74
N THR A 280 -41.52 -10.87 -8.25
CA THR A 280 -41.62 -9.42 -8.10
C THR A 280 -41.81 -8.80 -9.48
N GLY A 281 -43.07 -8.54 -9.83
CA GLY A 281 -43.43 -7.79 -11.03
C GLY A 281 -42.73 -6.44 -11.00
N ARG A 282 -42.01 -6.11 -12.08
CA ARG A 282 -41.52 -4.76 -12.32
C ARG A 282 -42.74 -3.84 -12.40
N VAL A 283 -42.99 -3.09 -11.33
CA VAL A 283 -44.03 -2.06 -11.29
C VAL A 283 -43.55 -0.90 -12.15
N PHE A 284 -43.95 -0.91 -13.42
CA PHE A 284 -43.87 0.26 -14.27
C PHE A 284 -44.89 1.28 -13.75
N GLY A 285 -44.43 2.46 -13.33
CA GLY A 285 -45.31 3.57 -12.93
C GLY A 285 -45.27 3.99 -11.46
N LYS A 286 -44.25 3.62 -10.67
CA LYS A 286 -44.00 4.38 -9.43
C LYS A 286 -43.70 5.84 -9.81
N LYS A 287 -44.56 6.77 -9.39
CA LYS A 287 -44.27 8.21 -9.45
C LYS A 287 -42.96 8.47 -8.70
N PRO A 288 -42.08 9.37 -9.19
CA PRO A 288 -40.88 9.75 -8.45
C PRO A 288 -41.30 10.18 -7.05
N GLU A 289 -40.81 9.51 -6.02
CA GLU A 289 -41.01 9.97 -4.65
C GLU A 289 -40.11 11.18 -4.45
N GLU A 290 -40.71 12.31 -4.12
CA GLU A 290 -39.98 13.53 -3.81
C GLU A 290 -39.09 13.28 -2.58
N THR A 291 -37.82 13.63 -2.69
CA THR A 291 -36.88 13.60 -1.58
C THR A 291 -37.37 14.48 -0.42
N ASP A 292 -37.08 14.09 0.81
CA ASP A 292 -37.48 14.84 2.02
C ASP A 292 -37.04 16.32 1.99
N GLU A 293 -35.98 16.64 1.25
CA GLU A 293 -35.49 18.00 1.03
C GLU A 293 -36.36 18.83 0.06
N THR A 294 -36.99 18.20 -0.93
CA THR A 294 -37.79 18.87 -1.98
C THR A 294 -39.28 18.87 -1.65
N ARG A 295 -39.73 17.95 -0.78
CA ARG A 295 -41.11 17.78 -0.35
C ARG A 295 -41.77 19.02 0.31
N PRO A 296 -41.06 19.87 1.07
CA PRO A 296 -41.65 21.07 1.67
C PRO A 296 -41.47 22.34 0.81
N LEU A 297 -40.77 22.26 -0.33
CA LEU A 297 -40.42 23.42 -1.14
C LEU A 297 -41.40 23.60 -2.29
N ASP A 298 -41.84 24.84 -2.48
CA ASP A 298 -42.67 25.25 -3.62
C ASP A 298 -41.84 25.30 -4.92
N ASP A 299 -42.45 25.32 -6.11
CA ASP A 299 -41.75 25.22 -7.40
C ASP A 299 -40.59 26.23 -7.57
N ARG A 300 -40.79 27.45 -7.05
CA ARG A 300 -39.75 28.50 -7.02
C ARG A 300 -38.62 28.19 -6.04
N GLY A 301 -38.95 27.59 -4.90
CA GLY A 301 -37.98 27.14 -3.90
C GLY A 301 -37.15 25.96 -4.38
N VAL A 302 -37.73 25.04 -5.16
CA VAL A 302 -37.01 23.94 -5.81
C VAL A 302 -36.01 24.48 -6.83
N LEU A 303 -36.40 25.47 -7.64
CA LEU A 303 -35.50 26.10 -8.62
C LEU A 303 -34.34 26.84 -7.94
N GLN A 304 -34.62 27.53 -6.85
CA GLN A 304 -33.59 28.20 -6.05
C GLN A 304 -32.63 27.18 -5.39
N LEU A 305 -33.15 26.08 -4.84
CA LEU A 305 -32.35 24.99 -4.30
C LEU A 305 -31.46 24.35 -5.38
N GLN A 306 -32.00 24.14 -6.58
CA GLN A 306 -31.24 23.58 -7.70
C GLN A 306 -30.10 24.52 -8.10
N GLN A 307 -30.34 25.83 -8.13
CA GLN A 307 -29.32 26.82 -8.44
C GLN A 307 -28.21 26.85 -7.37
N THR A 308 -28.56 26.78 -6.08
CA THR A 308 -27.57 26.67 -5.00
C THR A 308 -26.78 25.35 -5.06
N LYS A 309 -27.42 24.22 -5.40
CA LYS A 309 -26.72 22.95 -5.58
C LYS A 309 -25.77 22.98 -6.77
N MET A 310 -26.15 23.64 -7.86
CA MET A 310 -25.27 23.85 -9.03
C MET A 310 -24.06 24.71 -8.67
N GLU A 311 -24.25 25.81 -7.94
CA GLU A 311 -23.14 26.66 -7.45
C GLU A 311 -22.19 25.88 -6.53
N GLY A 312 -22.72 25.07 -5.61
CA GLY A 312 -21.90 24.23 -4.73
C GLY A 312 -21.09 23.18 -5.50
N GLN A 313 -21.67 22.58 -6.54
CA GLN A 313 -20.96 21.64 -7.42
C GLN A 313 -19.85 22.36 -8.21
N ASP A 314 -20.11 23.56 -8.73
CA ASP A 314 -19.10 24.36 -9.43
C ASP A 314 -17.91 24.72 -8.53
N ASP A 315 -18.16 25.03 -7.25
CA ASP A 315 -17.10 25.33 -6.30
C ASP A 315 -16.26 24.10 -5.94
N GLN A 316 -16.89 22.92 -5.80
CA GLN A 316 -16.18 21.65 -5.65
C GLN A 316 -15.31 21.32 -6.88
N LEU A 317 -15.82 21.59 -8.09
CA LEU A 317 -15.05 21.41 -9.33
C LEU A 317 -13.85 22.37 -9.42
N LYS A 318 -13.99 23.62 -8.94
CA LYS A 318 -12.86 24.56 -8.83
C LYS A 318 -11.81 24.09 -7.84
N GLU A 319 -12.20 23.45 -6.75
CA GLU A 319 -11.24 22.89 -5.81
C GLU A 319 -10.50 21.67 -6.41
N LEU A 320 -11.24 20.78 -7.06
CA LEU A 320 -10.68 19.63 -7.75
C LEU A 320 -9.70 20.06 -8.87
N SER A 321 -10.05 21.10 -9.63
CA SER A 321 -9.18 21.62 -10.70
C SER A 321 -7.87 22.19 -10.14
N LYS A 322 -7.91 22.88 -8.99
CA LYS A 322 -6.70 23.33 -8.28
C LYS A 322 -5.83 22.16 -7.82
N ILE A 323 -6.44 21.08 -7.33
CA ILE A 323 -5.71 19.87 -6.94
C ILE A 323 -5.07 19.21 -8.16
N LEU A 324 -5.80 19.05 -9.27
CA LEU A 324 -5.30 18.50 -10.52
C LEU A 324 -4.16 19.33 -11.10
N GLN A 325 -4.23 20.65 -11.03
CA GLN A 325 -3.17 21.53 -11.50
C GLN A 325 -1.88 21.37 -10.66
N ARG A 326 -2.01 21.25 -9.33
CA ARG A 326 -0.87 20.94 -8.45
C ARG A 326 -0.30 19.55 -8.72
N GLN A 327 -1.17 18.55 -8.90
CA GLN A 327 -0.75 17.17 -9.20
C GLN A 327 -0.03 17.08 -10.54
N ARG A 328 -0.49 17.83 -11.55
CA ARG A 328 0.20 17.96 -12.84
C ARG A 328 1.59 18.60 -12.66
N GLY A 329 1.69 19.70 -11.92
CA GLY A 329 2.98 20.35 -11.65
C GLY A 329 3.98 19.41 -10.96
N MET A 330 3.52 18.69 -9.91
CA MET A 330 4.32 17.67 -9.25
C MET A 330 4.73 16.54 -10.20
N GLY A 331 3.84 16.11 -11.10
CA GLY A 331 4.15 15.10 -12.12
C GLY A 331 5.22 15.56 -13.11
N GLU A 332 5.17 16.82 -13.55
CA GLU A 332 6.17 17.42 -14.42
C GLU A 332 7.54 17.56 -13.71
N GLU A 333 7.56 17.91 -12.43
CA GLU A 333 8.80 17.95 -11.63
C GLU A 333 9.39 16.56 -11.40
N ILE A 334 8.57 15.58 -11.02
CA ILE A 334 9.00 14.19 -10.84
C ILE A 334 9.56 13.63 -12.16
N HIS A 335 8.91 13.91 -13.29
CA HIS A 335 9.41 13.45 -14.59
C HIS A 335 10.79 14.03 -14.91
N ARG A 336 11.01 15.30 -14.57
CA ARG A 336 12.30 15.99 -14.73
C ARG A 336 13.38 15.35 -13.85
N GLU A 337 13.09 15.15 -12.57
CA GLU A 337 13.98 14.51 -11.60
C GLU A 337 14.32 13.07 -12.01
N ILE A 338 13.35 12.29 -12.47
CA ILE A 338 13.61 10.93 -12.99
C ILE A 338 14.51 10.99 -14.23
N GLY A 339 14.31 11.96 -15.11
CA GLY A 339 15.17 12.18 -16.27
C GLY A 339 16.62 12.47 -15.85
N GLU A 340 16.81 13.36 -14.88
CA GLU A 340 18.13 13.70 -14.32
C GLU A 340 18.79 12.50 -13.63
N GLN A 341 18.03 11.73 -12.85
CA GLN A 341 18.51 10.51 -12.20
C GLN A 341 18.87 9.43 -13.22
N THR A 342 18.11 9.29 -14.29
CA THR A 342 18.41 8.33 -15.37
C THR A 342 19.73 8.70 -16.06
N ALA A 343 19.94 9.98 -16.35
CA ALA A 343 21.21 10.46 -16.90
C ALA A 343 22.39 10.23 -15.94
N MET A 344 22.19 10.43 -14.64
CA MET A 344 23.22 10.14 -13.63
C MET A 344 23.55 8.64 -13.53
N LEU A 345 22.54 7.78 -13.65
CA LEU A 345 22.72 6.32 -13.65
C LEU A 345 23.50 5.85 -14.89
N GLU A 346 23.25 6.45 -16.05
CA GLU A 346 24.00 6.17 -17.29
C GLU A 346 25.48 6.58 -17.17
N ASP A 347 25.79 7.73 -16.54
CA ASP A 347 27.17 8.14 -16.27
C ASP A 347 27.87 7.20 -15.27
N ILE A 348 27.15 6.72 -14.25
CA ILE A 348 27.67 5.71 -13.31
C ILE A 348 27.95 4.39 -14.05
N GLU A 349 27.06 3.94 -14.94
CA GLU A 349 27.23 2.73 -15.74
C GLU A 349 28.49 2.84 -16.62
N HIS A 350 28.67 3.95 -17.33
CA HIS A 350 29.88 4.22 -18.09
C HIS A 350 31.15 4.27 -17.22
N GLY A 351 31.05 4.83 -16.01
CA GLY A 351 32.13 4.81 -15.02
C GLY A 351 32.51 3.40 -14.59
N VAL A 352 31.52 2.54 -14.31
CA VAL A 352 31.70 1.14 -13.94
C VAL A 352 32.33 0.35 -15.08
N ASP A 353 31.88 0.53 -16.32
CA ASP A 353 32.46 -0.12 -17.51
C ASP A 353 33.92 0.25 -17.71
N LYS A 354 34.25 1.53 -17.53
CA LYS A 354 35.64 2.02 -17.63
C LYS A 354 36.52 1.42 -16.54
N VAL A 355 36.02 1.33 -15.31
CA VAL A 355 36.73 0.70 -14.20
C VAL A 355 36.89 -0.80 -14.45
N GLY A 356 35.84 -1.49 -14.92
CA GLY A 356 35.88 -2.90 -15.30
C GLY A 356 36.91 -3.18 -16.40
N GLY A 357 36.96 -2.33 -17.43
CA GLY A 357 37.96 -2.39 -18.49
C GLY A 357 39.40 -2.19 -17.98
N LYS A 358 39.61 -1.23 -17.07
CA LYS A 358 40.92 -1.01 -16.42
C LYS A 358 41.33 -2.20 -15.56
N MET A 359 40.40 -2.74 -14.76
CA MET A 359 40.66 -3.88 -13.89
C MET A 359 40.95 -5.16 -14.70
N ALA A 360 40.24 -5.38 -15.81
CA ALA A 360 40.53 -6.48 -16.73
C ALA A 360 41.93 -6.37 -17.36
N ARG A 361 42.37 -5.17 -17.74
CA ARG A 361 43.74 -4.92 -18.23
C ARG A 361 44.79 -5.15 -17.15
N ALA A 362 44.55 -4.64 -15.94
CA ALA A 362 45.44 -4.87 -14.80
C ALA A 362 45.56 -6.37 -14.48
N LYS A 363 44.45 -7.11 -14.50
CA LYS A 363 44.43 -8.57 -14.31
C LYS A 363 45.25 -9.30 -15.38
N ARG A 364 45.13 -8.93 -16.67
CA ARG A 364 45.96 -9.52 -17.74
C ARG A 364 47.44 -9.24 -17.56
N ASN A 365 47.81 -8.03 -17.13
CA ASN A 365 49.21 -7.68 -16.89
C ASN A 365 49.79 -8.43 -15.70
N MET A 366 49.01 -8.62 -14.63
CA MET A 366 49.40 -9.41 -13.47
C MET A 366 49.62 -10.89 -13.85
N ASN A 367 48.74 -11.46 -14.67
CA ASN A 367 48.89 -12.83 -15.20
C ASN A 367 50.04 -13.00 -16.20
N LYS A 368 50.69 -11.92 -16.65
CA LYS A 368 51.91 -11.99 -17.48
C LYS A 368 53.19 -11.85 -16.66
N LEU A 369 53.09 -11.38 -15.42
CA LEU A 369 54.20 -11.09 -14.51
C LEU A 369 54.39 -12.18 -13.44
N GLY A 370 53.38 -13.02 -13.22
CA GLY A 370 53.51 -14.33 -12.58
C GLY A 370 53.40 -15.41 -13.63
#